data_AF-A0A0K1QK06-F1
#
_entry.id   AF-A0A0K1QK06-F1
#
_cell.length_a   1.000
_cell.length_b   1.000
_cell.length_c   1.000
_cell.angle_alpha   90.00
_cell.angle_beta   90.00
_cell.angle_gamma   90.00
#
_symmetry.space_group_name_H-M   'P 1'
#
loop_
_entity.id
_entity.type
_entity.pdbx_description
1 polymer ?
#
loop_
_entity_poly.entity_id
_entity_poly.type
_entity_poly.pdbx_seq_one_letter_code
_entity_poly.pdbx_strand_id
1 'polypeptide(L)' 'MNNPGLFQARWNTRRLAFCNVVPLALLAFWLWPTGQRLCVIFDEWLFHPLNSPLATHPIWLHSWAIASLRPFDAVVGMI' A
#
# COMPACT_ATOMS: atom_id res chain seq x y z
N MET A 1 -31.09 -5.98 15.73
CA MET A 1 -30.58 -4.84 14.93
C MET A 1 -31.05 -5.02 13.49
N ASN A 2 -32.24 -4.50 13.16
CA ASN A 2 -32.78 -4.53 11.79
C ASN A 2 -32.50 -3.16 11.15
N ASN A 3 -31.38 -3.05 10.43
CA ASN A 3 -31.07 -1.86 9.62
C ASN A 3 -31.29 -2.22 8.14
N PRO A 4 -32.54 -2.16 7.63
CA PRO A 4 -32.87 -2.54 6.25
C PRO A 4 -32.19 -1.67 5.19
N GLY A 5 -31.64 -0.50 5.57
CA GLY A 5 -30.84 0.35 4.68
C GLY A 5 -29.39 -0.12 4.47
N LEU A 6 -28.81 -0.89 5.41
CA LEU A 6 -27.42 -1.36 5.34
C LEU A 6 -27.26 -2.66 4.53
N PHE A 7 -28.28 -3.53 4.58
CA PHE A 7 -28.29 -4.81 3.89
C PHE A 7 -29.44 -4.87 2.88
N GLN A 8 -29.36 -4.04 1.84
CA GLN A 8 -30.25 -4.21 0.70
C GLN A 8 -29.76 -5.39 -0.15
N ALA A 9 -30.64 -6.35 -0.42
CA ALA A 9 -30.40 -7.46 -1.35
C ALA A 9 -30.42 -7.00 -2.82
N ARG A 10 -29.80 -5.85 -3.10
CA ARG A 10 -29.65 -5.27 -4.43
C ARG A 10 -28.17 -5.05 -4.68
N TRP A 11 -27.64 -5.71 -5.70
CA TRP A 11 -26.24 -5.58 -6.09
C TRP A 11 -25.93 -4.11 -6.41
N ASN A 12 -24.94 -3.54 -5.74
CA ASN A 12 -24.39 -2.25 -6.12
C ASN A 12 -23.38 -2.47 -7.26
N THR A 13 -23.89 -2.71 -8.46
CA THR A 13 -23.11 -3.02 -9.66
C THR A 13 -22.06 -1.98 -9.97
N ARG A 14 -22.33 -0.69 -9.69
CA ARG A 14 -21.35 0.39 -9.85
C ARG A 14 -20.15 0.24 -8.92
N ARG A 15 -20.39 0.02 -7.61
CA ARG A 15 -19.30 -0.20 -6.65
C ARG A 15 -18.56 -1.50 -6.93
N LEU A 16 -19.28 -2.57 -7.28
CA LEU A 16 -18.68 -3.84 -7.67
C LEU A 16 -17.79 -3.68 -8.91
N ALA A 17 -18.27 -3.01 -9.96
CA ALA A 17 -17.50 -2.74 -11.16
C ALA A 17 -16.26 -1.89 -10.84
N PHE A 18 -16.39 -0.84 -10.03
CA PHE A 18 -15.26 -0.02 -9.61
C PHE A 18 -14.20 -0.84 -8.85
N CYS A 19 -14.62 -1.67 -7.90
CA CYS A 19 -13.73 -2.56 -7.15
C CYS A 19 -12.97 -3.57 -8.02
N ASN A 20 -13.47 -3.90 -9.22
CA ASN A 20 -12.79 -4.83 -10.14
C ASN A 20 -12.00 -4.09 -11.24
N VAL A 21 -12.54 -3.02 -11.80
CA VAL A 21 -11.89 -2.25 -12.87
C VAL A 21 -10.65 -1.52 -12.36
N VAL A 22 -10.69 -0.97 -11.15
CA VAL A 22 -9.53 -0.27 -10.56
C VAL A 22 -8.31 -1.20 -10.43
N PRO A 23 -8.37 -2.36 -9.77
CA PRO A 23 -7.21 -3.24 -9.69
C PRO A 23 -6.79 -3.81 -11.04
N LEU A 24 -7.73 -4.08 -11.96
CA LEU A 24 -7.39 -4.51 -13.33
C LEU A 24 -6.63 -3.43 -14.09
N ALA A 25 -7.05 -2.17 -13.98
CA ALA A 25 -6.36 -1.04 -14.59
C ALA A 25 -4.97 -0.83 -13.96
N LEU A 26 -4.86 -0.96 -12.63
CA LEU A 26 -3.58 -0.86 -11.93
C LEU A 26 -2.62 -1.99 -12.33
N LEU A 27 -3.13 -3.21 -12.48
CA LEU A 27 -2.36 -4.36 -12.96
C LEU A 27 -1.91 -4.17 -14.41
N ALA A 28 -2.79 -3.71 -15.29
CA ALA A 28 -2.44 -3.40 -16.67
C ALA A 28 -1.39 -2.28 -16.76
N PHE A 29 -1.53 -1.24 -15.92
CA PHE A 29 -0.54 -0.17 -15.80
C PHE A 29 0.82 -0.70 -15.32
N TRP A 30 0.82 -1.60 -14.34
CA TRP A 30 2.04 -2.24 -13.84
C TRP A 30 2.73 -3.12 -14.89
N LEU A 31 1.97 -3.91 -15.65
CA LEU A 31 2.49 -4.79 -16.70
C LEU A 31 2.98 -4.03 -17.94
N TRP A 32 2.53 -2.79 -18.13
CA TRP A 32 2.95 -1.94 -19.23
C TRP A 32 4.42 -1.46 -19.03
N PRO A 33 5.35 -1.67 -19.97
CA PRO A 33 6.78 -1.37 -19.78
C PRO A 33 7.13 0.09 -19.44
N THR A 34 6.39 1.06 -19.98
CA THR A 34 6.52 2.48 -19.60
C THR A 34 5.97 2.76 -18.19
N GLY A 35 4.86 2.15 -17.79
CA GLY A 35 4.23 2.32 -16.48
C GLY A 35 5.13 1.75 -15.39
N GLN A 36 5.66 0.55 -15.62
CA GLN A 36 6.67 -0.05 -14.76
C GLN A 36 7.89 0.86 -14.58
N ARG A 37 8.42 1.44 -15.66
CA ARG A 37 9.55 2.39 -15.58
C ARG A 37 9.21 3.63 -14.76
N LEU A 38 8.02 4.19 -14.92
CA LEU A 38 7.57 5.32 -14.10
C LEU A 38 7.47 4.94 -12.62
N CYS A 39 6.95 3.74 -12.30
CA CYS A 39 6.91 3.24 -10.93
C CYS A 39 8.31 3.10 -10.32
N VAL A 40 9.27 2.54 -11.06
CA VAL A 40 10.65 2.38 -10.58
C VAL A 40 11.32 3.74 -10.36
N ILE A 41 11.20 4.67 -11.31
CA ILE A 41 11.78 6.02 -11.18
C ILE A 41 11.17 6.75 -9.97
N PHE A 42 9.85 6.64 -9.81
CA PHE A 42 9.15 7.24 -8.68
C PHE A 42 9.61 6.62 -7.36
N ASP A 43 9.76 5.30 -7.31
CA ASP A 43 10.25 4.58 -6.13
C ASP A 43 11.66 5.02 -5.75
N GLU A 44 12.60 5.06 -6.70
CA GLU A 44 13.97 5.52 -6.44
C GLU A 44 14.02 6.99 -5.98
N TRP A 45 13.22 7.84 -6.63
CA TRP A 45 13.09 9.25 -6.27
C TRP A 45 12.55 9.43 -4.86
N LEU A 46 11.60 8.60 -4.42
CA LEU A 46 11.05 8.65 -3.07
C LEU A 46 11.98 7.99 -2.04
N PHE A 47 12.71 6.95 -2.44
CA PHE A 47 13.63 6.21 -1.57
C PHE A 47 14.73 7.10 -1.03
N HIS A 48 15.34 7.93 -1.87
CA HIS A 48 16.45 8.81 -1.48
C HIS A 48 16.10 9.80 -0.35
N PRO A 49 15.02 10.62 -0.45
CA PRO A 49 14.65 11.56 0.60
C PRO A 49 14.14 10.88 1.86
N LEU A 50 13.54 9.69 1.76
CA LEU A 50 13.11 8.94 2.95
C LEU A 50 14.29 8.29 3.67
N ASN A 51 15.33 7.85 2.94
CA ASN A 51 16.47 7.11 3.51
C ASN A 51 17.65 7.98 3.94
N SER A 52 17.95 9.07 3.22
CA SER A 52 18.98 10.04 3.60
C SER A 52 18.91 10.50 5.07
N PRO A 53 17.73 10.84 5.63
CA PRO A 53 17.62 11.29 7.02
C PRO A 53 17.76 10.18 8.08
N LEU A 54 17.79 8.88 7.73
CA LEU A 54 18.00 7.84 8.74
C LEU A 54 19.36 7.93 9.41
N ALA A 55 20.39 8.42 8.71
CA ALA A 55 21.74 8.54 9.27
C ALA A 55 21.87 9.66 10.31
N THR A 56 21.00 10.67 10.25
CA THR A 56 21.14 11.91 11.02
C THR A 56 19.99 12.16 12.00
N HIS A 57 18.81 11.60 11.76
CA HIS A 57 17.61 11.81 12.58
C HIS A 57 17.19 10.53 13.33
N PRO A 58 17.58 10.38 14.61
CA PRO A 58 17.28 9.16 15.38
C PRO A 58 15.77 8.93 15.58
N ILE A 59 14.98 10.00 15.70
CA ILE A 59 13.51 9.90 15.79
C ILE A 59 12.92 9.34 14.50
N TRP A 60 13.42 9.79 13.35
CA TRP A 60 12.99 9.30 12.05
C TRP A 60 13.38 7.83 11.87
N LEU A 61 14.63 7.47 12.21
CA LEU A 61 15.12 6.10 12.21
C LEU A 61 14.24 5.16 13.04
N HIS A 62 13.91 5.53 14.29
CA HIS A 62 13.08 4.68 15.14
C HIS A 62 11.63 4.57 14.64
N SER A 63 11.06 5.67 14.15
CA SER A 63 9.72 5.65 13.56
C SER A 63 9.66 4.75 12.33
N TRP A 64 10.67 4.83 11.47
CA TRP A 64 10.81 3.98 10.29
C TRP A 64 10.99 2.51 10.67
N ALA A 65 11.85 2.22 11.66
CA ALA A 65 12.07 0.86 12.15
C ALA A 65 10.80 0.21 12.69
N ILE A 66 9.97 0.95 13.44
CA ILE A 66 8.70 0.44 13.96
C ILE A 66 7.68 0.27 12.83
N ALA A 67 7.55 1.25 11.93
CA ALA A 67 6.59 1.20 10.83
C ALA A 67 6.90 0.09 9.82
N SER A 68 8.17 -0.23 9.63
CA SER A 68 8.63 -1.28 8.72
C SER A 68 8.80 -2.65 9.39
N LEU A 69 8.63 -2.74 10.70
CA LEU A 69 8.68 -4.00 11.43
C LEU A 69 7.55 -4.90 10.92
N ARG A 70 7.91 -6.04 10.34
CA ARG A 70 6.88 -7.01 9.96
C ARG A 70 6.38 -7.67 11.23
N PRO A 71 5.06 -7.94 11.34
CA PRO A 71 4.51 -8.65 12.50
C PRO A 71 5.24 -9.97 12.78
N PHE A 72 5.70 -10.63 11.72
CA PHE A 72 6.44 -11.89 11.81
C PHE A 72 7.82 -11.72 12.47
N ASP A 73 8.54 -10.63 12.17
CA ASP A 73 9.85 -10.35 12.76
C ASP A 73 9.73 -10.17 14.28
N ALA A 74 8.64 -9.54 14.74
CA ALA A 74 8.34 -9.39 16.17
C ALA A 74 8.01 -10.72 16.85
N VAL A 75 7.26 -11.61 16.19
CA VAL A 75 6.88 -12.91 16.74
C VAL A 75 8.09 -13.82 16.91
N VAL A 76 8.99 -13.88 15.92
CA VAL A 76 10.21 -14.70 16.00
C VAL A 76 11.15 -14.21 17.10
N GLY A 77 11.25 -12.89 17.33
CA GLY A 77 12.09 -12.35 18.39
C GLY A 77 11.59 -12.57 19.83
N MET A 78 10.35 -13.05 20.01
CA MET A 78 9.78 -13.38 21.32
C MET A 78 9.95 -14.85 21.74
N ILE A 79 10.39 -15.71 20.82
CA ILE A 79 10.63 -17.15 21.03
C ILE A 79 12.14 -17.38 21.16
#